data_AF-A0A7C6TXZ2-F1
#
_entry.id   AF-A0A7C6TXZ2-F1
#
_cell.length_a   1.000
_cell.length_b   1.000
_cell.length_c   1.000
_cell.angle_alpha   90.00
_cell.angle_beta   90.00
_cell.angle_gamma   90.00
#
_symmetry.space_group_name_H-M   'P 1'
#
loop_
_entity.id
_entity.type
_entity.pdbx_description
1 polymer ?
#
loop_
_entity_poly.entity_id
_entity_poly.type
_entity_poly.pdbx_seq_one_letter_code
_entity_poly.pdbx_strand_id
1 'polypeptide(L)'
;MQRKYIDIHAAMGRTNFKEPEIPYTAEQLKEEMAYYRMHGALITSQNAKDYSPVMGNKQVLKAVSENPRLFAAAVIIPDFRFEMREGETYLQTLADAGVRAFKMYPSAFQHGFDPFTLEETAEFMAARNIPLMVNAYDVKFEDIRQVLSAFPKLNIVMCNAYWSANRQVFPMMERFENLYMDISGNQANDILPLCKQYFGVDRVLFGSDYPNKVTGGIKALVEYSGLSEEEKNKVAAENAAKLFRIDLDALPLYEESKCRLDTLAKKMDEGRPLSDVLVIDAHTHMVDGAHEVISSTPIYHGDADAMVQKMDSLGIDTILVSPWEGITTVETANETAQAACEKYPGRVLAYATYNPHYPEDLEKVIEFYHEECRFVGIKPYPPHHKLSLKDTRYERWFAYGNENRLLMLIHADNPDTIRTVDELSEVYPEISFILAHGGMSYPIARKAAEVAKKRANVYVEITYTALTNGVVEYLVAEAGADKVLYGSDMPMRDPAPQLAWVCYAKIPEADKRKILGGNAKRLLMRCFTKGES
;
A
#
# COMPACT_ATOMS: atom_id res chain seq x y z
N MET A 1 4.42 26.13 1.03
CA MET A 1 3.04 26.48 0.59
C MET A 1 2.24 25.19 0.61
N GLN A 2 0.99 25.21 1.08
CA GLN A 2 0.15 24.00 1.12
C GLN A 2 -0.20 23.55 -0.29
N ARG A 3 0.21 22.33 -0.68
CA ARG A 3 -0.18 21.72 -1.96
C ARG A 3 -1.66 21.32 -1.92
N LYS A 4 -2.40 21.60 -2.99
CA LYS A 4 -3.78 21.11 -3.14
C LYS A 4 -3.77 19.65 -3.57
N TYR A 5 -4.73 18.89 -3.04
CA TYR A 5 -4.94 17.48 -3.37
C TYR A 5 -6.40 17.24 -3.76
N ILE A 6 -6.62 16.50 -4.84
CA ILE A 6 -7.94 15.98 -5.23
C ILE A 6 -7.85 14.45 -5.22
N ASP A 7 -8.56 13.82 -4.28
CA ASP A 7 -8.70 12.36 -4.28
C ASP A 7 -9.75 11.94 -5.30
N ILE A 8 -9.32 11.36 -6.42
CA ILE A 8 -10.23 10.93 -7.48
C ILE A 8 -10.96 9.62 -7.12
N HIS A 9 -10.51 8.91 -6.08
CA HIS A 9 -10.93 7.55 -5.78
C HIS A 9 -11.37 7.42 -4.32
N ALA A 10 -12.54 7.99 -4.01
CA ALA A 10 -13.17 7.86 -2.71
C ALA A 10 -14.60 7.30 -2.83
N ALA A 11 -15.06 6.66 -1.76
CA ALA A 11 -16.42 6.16 -1.63
C ALA A 11 -16.99 6.45 -0.24
N MET A 12 -18.31 6.58 -0.20
CA MET A 12 -19.10 6.64 1.03
C MET A 12 -20.27 5.67 0.95
N GLY A 13 -21.08 5.59 1.99
CA GLY A 13 -22.24 4.73 2.05
C GLY A 13 -21.94 3.36 2.66
N ARG A 14 -23.00 2.69 3.10
CA ARG A 14 -22.93 1.38 3.72
C ARG A 14 -22.60 0.30 2.68
N THR A 15 -21.90 -0.72 3.13
CA THR A 15 -21.65 -1.98 2.42
C THR A 15 -22.42 -3.11 3.08
N ASN A 16 -22.60 -4.23 2.37
CA ASN A 16 -23.24 -5.42 2.94
C ASN A 16 -22.43 -6.02 4.11
N PHE A 17 -21.10 -6.12 3.93
CA PHE A 17 -20.16 -6.46 5.00
C PHE A 17 -19.37 -5.21 5.41
N LYS A 18 -19.34 -4.89 6.70
CA LYS A 18 -18.64 -3.72 7.23
C LYS A 18 -17.73 -4.13 8.39
N GLU A 19 -16.45 -3.84 8.27
CA GLU A 19 -15.55 -3.82 9.42
C GLU A 19 -15.92 -2.64 10.34
N PRO A 20 -16.04 -2.84 11.67
CA PRO A 20 -16.44 -1.80 12.62
C PRO A 20 -15.66 -0.50 12.48
N GLU A 21 -14.37 -0.61 12.22
CA GLU A 21 -13.38 0.46 12.18
C GLU A 21 -13.41 1.26 10.86
N ILE A 22 -13.94 0.67 9.78
CA ILE A 22 -13.98 1.33 8.47
C ILE A 22 -15.10 2.40 8.44
N PRO A 23 -14.78 3.66 8.11
CA PRO A 23 -15.76 4.73 8.00
C PRO A 23 -16.63 4.57 6.75
N TYR A 24 -17.80 5.19 6.77
CA TYR A 24 -18.77 5.04 5.68
C TYR A 24 -19.70 6.25 5.48
N THR A 25 -19.63 7.29 6.30
CA THR A 25 -20.49 8.47 6.14
C THR A 25 -19.77 9.60 5.41
N ALA A 26 -20.53 10.48 4.77
CA ALA A 26 -19.97 11.71 4.19
C ALA A 26 -19.29 12.59 5.26
N GLU A 27 -19.84 12.64 6.48
CA GLU A 27 -19.23 13.36 7.60
C GLU A 27 -17.83 12.83 7.96
N GLN A 28 -17.70 11.51 8.08
CA GLN A 28 -16.40 10.89 8.36
C GLN A 28 -15.39 11.14 7.23
N LEU A 29 -15.83 11.11 5.97
CA LEU A 29 -14.97 11.50 4.85
C LEU A 29 -14.52 12.96 4.98
N LYS A 30 -15.41 13.89 5.36
CA LYS A 30 -15.03 15.31 5.57
C LYS A 30 -14.00 15.49 6.67
N GLU A 31 -14.17 14.77 7.78
CA GLU A 31 -13.20 14.78 8.89
C GLU A 31 -11.84 14.24 8.43
N GLU A 32 -11.85 13.16 7.64
CA GLU A 32 -10.64 12.56 7.07
C GLU A 32 -9.95 13.51 6.08
N MET A 33 -10.72 14.15 5.20
CA MET A 33 -10.22 15.15 4.26
C MET A 33 -9.59 16.33 4.98
N ALA A 34 -10.19 16.80 6.08
CA ALA A 34 -9.63 17.89 6.87
C ALA A 34 -8.33 17.47 7.58
N TYR A 35 -8.27 16.23 8.07
CA TYR A 35 -7.07 15.68 8.73
C TYR A 35 -5.88 15.59 7.77
N TYR A 36 -6.09 15.07 6.56
CA TYR A 36 -5.03 14.92 5.54
C TYR A 36 -4.89 16.09 4.58
N ARG A 37 -5.67 17.16 4.75
CA ARG A 37 -5.68 18.32 3.86
C ARG A 37 -6.02 17.94 2.41
N MET A 38 -7.01 17.06 2.22
CA MET A 38 -7.59 16.77 0.90
C MET A 38 -8.55 17.89 0.52
N HIS A 39 -8.23 18.62 -0.54
CA HIS A 39 -8.93 19.85 -0.91
C HIS A 39 -10.19 19.57 -1.71
N GLY A 40 -10.19 18.47 -2.48
CA GLY A 40 -11.36 17.93 -3.17
C GLY A 40 -11.38 16.40 -3.12
N ALA A 41 -12.55 15.80 -3.30
CA ALA A 41 -12.70 14.36 -3.47
C ALA A 41 -13.80 14.06 -4.50
N LEU A 42 -13.49 13.20 -5.46
CA LEU A 42 -14.47 12.59 -6.35
C LEU A 42 -15.00 11.32 -5.68
N ILE A 43 -16.30 11.32 -5.38
CA ILE A 43 -16.93 10.29 -4.55
C ILE A 43 -17.93 9.44 -5.31
N THR A 44 -17.92 8.15 -5.01
CA THR A 44 -18.99 7.20 -5.35
C THR A 44 -19.75 6.76 -4.09
N SER A 45 -20.84 6.00 -4.26
CA SER A 45 -21.52 5.31 -3.15
C SER A 45 -21.28 3.81 -3.22
N GLN A 46 -20.86 3.21 -2.12
CA GLN A 46 -20.76 1.77 -1.95
C GLN A 46 -22.12 1.08 -2.12
N ASN A 47 -23.18 1.73 -1.66
CA ASN A 47 -24.55 1.25 -1.84
C ASN A 47 -24.98 1.28 -3.32
N ALA A 48 -24.34 2.12 -4.13
CA ALA A 48 -24.54 2.10 -5.58
C ALA A 48 -24.05 0.78 -6.18
N LYS A 49 -22.89 0.29 -5.72
CA LYS A 49 -22.29 -0.99 -6.12
C LYS A 49 -23.02 -2.20 -5.52
N ASP A 50 -23.31 -2.17 -4.22
CA ASP A 50 -23.80 -3.33 -3.48
C ASP A 50 -25.32 -3.54 -3.61
N TYR A 51 -26.08 -2.50 -3.97
CA TYR A 51 -27.55 -2.57 -3.99
C TYR A 51 -28.19 -1.96 -5.23
N SER A 52 -28.02 -0.66 -5.47
CA SER A 52 -28.71 0.02 -6.59
C SER A 52 -27.94 1.26 -7.05
N PRO A 53 -27.45 1.29 -8.31
CA PRO A 53 -26.80 2.46 -8.88
C PRO A 53 -27.66 3.73 -8.76
N VAL A 54 -28.97 3.61 -8.99
CA VAL A 54 -29.91 4.73 -8.92
C VAL A 54 -30.00 5.31 -7.51
N MET A 55 -30.16 4.46 -6.50
CA MET A 55 -30.23 4.92 -5.11
C MET A 55 -28.89 5.51 -4.65
N GLY A 56 -27.79 4.83 -4.94
CA GLY A 56 -26.47 5.28 -4.54
C GLY A 56 -26.06 6.59 -5.21
N ASN A 57 -26.37 6.79 -6.49
CA ASN A 57 -26.11 8.06 -7.18
C ASN A 57 -26.91 9.22 -6.57
N LYS A 58 -28.17 8.99 -6.17
CA LYS A 58 -28.95 10.00 -5.42
C LYS A 58 -28.30 10.38 -4.09
N GLN A 59 -27.71 9.41 -3.38
CA GLN A 59 -26.97 9.68 -2.14
C GLN A 59 -25.73 10.55 -2.41
N VAL A 60 -24.97 10.23 -3.47
CA VAL A 60 -23.80 11.02 -3.90
C VAL A 60 -24.22 12.45 -4.26
N LEU A 61 -25.22 12.61 -5.11
CA LEU A 61 -25.71 13.94 -5.54
C LEU A 61 -26.17 14.80 -4.35
N LYS A 62 -26.79 14.18 -3.34
CA LYS A 62 -27.11 14.87 -2.09
C LYS A 62 -25.84 15.33 -1.36
N ALA A 63 -24.88 14.45 -1.13
CA ALA A 63 -23.67 14.78 -0.38
C ALA A 63 -22.84 15.88 -1.05
N VAL A 64 -22.73 15.88 -2.38
CA VAL A 64 -22.00 16.94 -3.11
C VAL A 64 -22.73 18.29 -3.06
N SER A 65 -24.07 18.30 -2.98
CA SER A 65 -24.84 19.54 -2.82
C SER A 65 -24.62 20.21 -1.46
N GLU A 66 -24.20 19.44 -0.45
CA GLU A 66 -23.98 19.89 0.93
C GLU A 66 -22.51 20.25 1.21
N ASN A 67 -21.57 19.94 0.30
CA ASN A 67 -20.16 20.25 0.48
C ASN A 67 -19.44 20.55 -0.85
N PRO A 68 -18.93 21.79 -1.05
CA PRO A 68 -18.28 22.19 -2.29
C PRO A 68 -16.93 21.49 -2.56
N ARG A 69 -16.36 20.77 -1.59
CA ARG A 69 -15.15 19.97 -1.77
C ARG A 69 -15.44 18.58 -2.36
N LEU A 70 -16.71 18.17 -2.46
CA LEU A 70 -17.09 16.86 -2.97
C LEU A 70 -17.61 16.96 -4.40
N PHE A 71 -17.16 16.05 -5.26
CA PHE A 71 -17.56 15.94 -6.65
C PHE A 71 -18.16 14.56 -6.90
N ALA A 72 -19.15 14.47 -7.78
CA ALA A 72 -19.87 13.22 -8.02
C ALA A 72 -19.19 12.40 -9.13
N ALA A 73 -18.80 11.16 -8.82
CA ALA A 73 -18.68 10.08 -9.79
C ALA A 73 -19.92 9.18 -9.65
N ALA A 74 -20.72 9.07 -10.71
CA ALA A 74 -21.93 8.26 -10.69
C ALA A 74 -21.62 6.82 -11.11
N VAL A 75 -22.14 5.85 -10.37
CA VAL A 75 -22.05 4.44 -10.74
C VAL A 75 -23.09 4.16 -11.82
N ILE A 76 -22.67 3.53 -12.91
CA ILE A 76 -23.54 3.20 -14.03
C ILE A 76 -23.35 1.74 -14.45
N ILE A 77 -24.32 1.25 -15.21
CA ILE A 77 -24.27 0.00 -15.97
C ILE A 77 -24.29 0.34 -17.48
N PRO A 78 -24.00 -0.62 -18.37
CA PRO A 78 -23.92 -0.36 -19.80
C PRO A 78 -25.25 0.06 -20.45
N ASP A 79 -26.39 -0.36 -19.90
CA ASP A 79 -27.68 0.03 -20.48
C ASP A 79 -28.78 0.07 -19.42
N PHE A 80 -29.32 1.26 -19.16
CA PHE A 80 -30.41 1.45 -18.20
C PHE A 80 -31.80 1.23 -18.81
N ARG A 81 -31.96 1.18 -20.13
CA ARG A 81 -33.26 1.09 -20.82
C ARG A 81 -34.05 -0.14 -20.41
N PHE A 82 -33.35 -1.24 -20.14
CA PHE A 82 -33.94 -2.51 -19.76
C PHE A 82 -34.09 -2.70 -18.24
N GLU A 83 -33.64 -1.74 -17.44
CA GLU A 83 -33.48 -1.87 -15.98
C GLU A 83 -34.37 -0.90 -15.20
N MET A 84 -34.79 0.21 -15.82
CA MET A 84 -35.67 1.19 -15.18
C MET A 84 -36.52 2.00 -16.18
N ARG A 85 -37.67 2.49 -15.71
CA ARG A 85 -38.64 3.26 -16.52
C ARG A 85 -38.06 4.49 -17.22
N GLU A 86 -37.11 5.18 -16.59
CA GLU A 86 -36.47 6.39 -17.11
C GLU A 86 -35.07 6.10 -17.69
N GLY A 87 -34.82 4.85 -18.07
CA GLY A 87 -33.49 4.38 -18.46
C GLY A 87 -32.90 5.12 -19.66
N GLU A 88 -33.72 5.46 -20.66
CA GLU A 88 -33.31 6.18 -21.87
C GLU A 88 -32.72 7.57 -21.58
N THR A 89 -33.19 8.25 -20.53
CA THR A 89 -32.77 9.61 -20.20
C THR A 89 -31.87 9.68 -18.97
N TYR A 90 -31.60 8.56 -18.31
CA TYR A 90 -30.94 8.57 -17.01
C TYR A 90 -29.49 9.08 -17.07
N LEU A 91 -28.73 8.72 -18.10
CA LEU A 91 -27.37 9.24 -18.28
C LEU A 91 -27.36 10.77 -18.50
N GLN A 92 -28.34 11.28 -19.24
CA GLN A 92 -28.52 12.72 -19.44
C GLN A 92 -28.89 13.41 -18.11
N THR A 93 -29.80 12.83 -17.32
CA THR A 93 -30.15 13.32 -15.98
C THR A 93 -28.92 13.43 -15.08
N LEU A 94 -28.03 12.43 -15.09
CA LEU A 94 -26.79 12.46 -14.32
C LEU A 94 -25.83 13.56 -14.82
N ALA A 95 -25.69 13.69 -16.15
CA ALA A 95 -24.86 14.73 -16.76
C ALA A 95 -25.36 16.15 -16.40
N ASP A 96 -26.68 16.38 -16.46
CA ASP A 96 -27.32 17.65 -16.11
C ASP A 96 -27.20 17.97 -14.61
N ALA A 97 -27.16 16.94 -13.76
CA ALA A 97 -26.86 17.06 -12.34
C ALA A 97 -25.38 17.37 -12.05
N GLY A 98 -24.53 17.47 -13.08
CA GLY A 98 -23.14 17.91 -12.97
C GLY A 98 -22.16 16.83 -12.53
N VAL A 99 -22.47 15.54 -12.74
CA VAL A 99 -21.49 14.47 -12.48
C VAL A 99 -20.19 14.71 -13.26
N ARG A 100 -19.05 14.42 -12.63
CA ARG A 100 -17.73 14.64 -13.21
C ARG A 100 -17.13 13.41 -13.85
N ALA A 101 -17.61 12.22 -13.48
CA ALA A 101 -17.20 10.95 -14.05
C ALA A 101 -18.33 9.93 -13.92
N PHE A 102 -18.20 8.86 -14.70
CA PHE A 102 -18.94 7.63 -14.47
C PHE A 102 -18.00 6.53 -14.00
N LYS A 103 -18.48 5.64 -13.12
CA LYS A 103 -17.74 4.46 -12.66
C LYS A 103 -18.55 3.20 -12.94
N MET A 104 -17.91 2.18 -13.48
CA MET A 104 -18.52 0.87 -13.68
C MET A 104 -17.88 -0.17 -12.76
N TYR A 105 -18.66 -1.20 -12.42
CA TYR A 105 -18.17 -2.37 -11.69
C TYR A 105 -18.54 -3.68 -12.42
N PRO A 106 -17.90 -4.02 -13.55
CA PRO A 106 -18.35 -5.09 -14.44
C PRO A 106 -18.57 -6.44 -13.76
N SER A 107 -17.68 -6.88 -12.86
CA SER A 107 -17.86 -8.16 -12.16
C SER A 107 -18.99 -8.10 -11.14
N ALA A 108 -19.21 -6.96 -10.49
CA ALA A 108 -20.29 -6.81 -9.50
C ALA A 108 -21.67 -6.78 -10.16
N PHE A 109 -21.78 -6.19 -11.36
CA PHE A 109 -23.02 -6.09 -12.13
C PHE A 109 -23.15 -7.15 -13.23
N GLN A 110 -22.22 -8.10 -13.32
CA GLN A 110 -22.26 -9.26 -14.22
C GLN A 110 -22.40 -8.90 -15.72
N HIS A 111 -21.64 -7.91 -16.19
CA HIS A 111 -21.63 -7.53 -17.61
C HIS A 111 -20.20 -7.50 -18.19
N GLY A 112 -20.10 -7.49 -19.52
CA GLY A 112 -18.83 -7.37 -20.24
C GLY A 112 -18.21 -5.97 -20.16
N PHE A 113 -16.92 -5.87 -20.48
CA PHE A 113 -16.20 -4.60 -20.63
C PHE A 113 -15.57 -4.51 -22.03
N ASP A 114 -16.37 -4.75 -23.05
CA ASP A 114 -15.93 -4.82 -24.45
C ASP A 114 -16.62 -3.74 -25.31
N PRO A 115 -16.13 -3.48 -26.53
CA PRO A 115 -16.70 -2.45 -27.38
C PRO A 115 -18.19 -2.61 -27.69
N PHE A 116 -18.67 -3.84 -27.86
CA PHE A 116 -20.08 -4.09 -28.16
C PHE A 116 -20.96 -3.77 -26.96
N THR A 117 -20.57 -4.22 -25.77
CA THR A 117 -21.33 -3.96 -24.54
C THR A 117 -21.38 -2.46 -24.20
N LEU A 118 -20.31 -1.70 -24.47
CA LEU A 118 -20.20 -0.31 -24.01
C LEU A 118 -20.59 0.76 -25.04
N GLU A 119 -20.83 0.40 -26.30
CA GLU A 119 -20.96 1.32 -27.45
C GLU A 119 -21.75 2.60 -27.14
N GLU A 120 -23.04 2.48 -26.79
CA GLU A 120 -23.91 3.63 -26.55
C GLU A 120 -23.44 4.52 -25.39
N THR A 121 -22.97 3.91 -24.29
CA THR A 121 -22.46 4.66 -23.13
C THR A 121 -21.12 5.32 -23.41
N ALA A 122 -20.24 4.64 -24.13
CA ALA A 122 -18.93 5.14 -24.53
C ALA A 122 -19.08 6.36 -25.45
N GLU A 123 -19.98 6.30 -26.42
CA GLU A 123 -20.30 7.43 -27.30
C GLU A 123 -20.91 8.60 -26.53
N PHE A 124 -21.86 8.33 -25.63
CA PHE A 124 -22.46 9.37 -24.78
C PHE A 124 -21.40 10.11 -23.95
N MET A 125 -20.50 9.35 -23.31
CA MET A 125 -19.40 9.85 -22.49
C MET A 125 -18.37 10.64 -23.32
N ALA A 126 -17.93 10.09 -24.45
CA ALA A 126 -16.96 10.71 -25.34
C ALA A 126 -17.49 12.04 -25.92
N ALA A 127 -18.76 12.10 -26.33
CA ALA A 127 -19.37 13.32 -26.85
C ALA A 127 -19.43 14.47 -25.82
N ARG A 128 -19.39 14.15 -24.52
CA ARG A 128 -19.48 15.11 -23.41
C ARG A 128 -18.18 15.26 -22.62
N ASN A 129 -17.10 14.59 -23.03
CA ASN A 129 -15.85 14.50 -22.29
C ASN A 129 -16.06 14.11 -20.81
N ILE A 130 -16.93 13.12 -20.55
CA ILE A 130 -17.12 12.54 -19.21
C ILE A 130 -16.24 11.28 -19.14
N PRO A 131 -15.22 11.22 -18.27
CA PRO A 131 -14.36 10.05 -18.16
C PRO A 131 -15.08 8.84 -17.53
N LEU A 132 -14.68 7.64 -17.98
CA LEU A 132 -15.08 6.37 -17.39
C LEU A 132 -14.01 5.88 -16.43
N MET A 133 -14.40 5.53 -15.21
CA MET A 133 -13.54 4.95 -14.19
C MET A 133 -13.83 3.45 -14.04
N VAL A 134 -12.78 2.65 -13.89
CA VAL A 134 -12.89 1.21 -13.64
C VAL A 134 -11.73 0.74 -12.78
N ASN A 135 -11.98 -0.24 -11.89
CA ASN A 135 -10.91 -0.87 -11.13
C ASN A 135 -10.16 -1.90 -11.99
N ALA A 136 -8.83 -1.87 -11.97
CA ALA A 136 -7.99 -2.78 -12.76
C ALA A 136 -8.20 -4.27 -12.42
N TYR A 137 -8.60 -4.59 -11.20
CA TYR A 137 -8.91 -5.97 -10.79
C TYR A 137 -10.32 -6.43 -11.19
N ASP A 138 -11.16 -5.51 -11.68
CA ASP A 138 -12.57 -5.80 -12.02
C ASP A 138 -12.77 -6.11 -13.51
N VAL A 139 -11.73 -5.93 -14.32
CA VAL A 139 -11.72 -6.13 -15.76
C VAL A 139 -10.40 -6.77 -16.20
N LYS A 140 -10.42 -7.51 -17.31
CA LYS A 140 -9.17 -7.98 -17.91
C LYS A 140 -8.48 -6.82 -18.61
N PHE A 141 -7.14 -6.78 -18.56
CA PHE A 141 -6.38 -5.76 -19.29
C PHE A 141 -6.64 -5.80 -20.80
N GLU A 142 -6.89 -6.99 -21.36
CA GLU A 142 -7.26 -7.16 -22.76
C GLU A 142 -8.52 -6.37 -23.14
N ASP A 143 -9.54 -6.45 -22.29
CA ASP A 143 -10.84 -5.81 -22.51
C ASP A 143 -10.68 -4.27 -22.48
N ILE A 144 -9.87 -3.76 -21.53
CA ILE A 144 -9.47 -2.33 -21.50
C ILE A 144 -8.81 -1.92 -22.83
N ARG A 145 -7.87 -2.70 -23.37
CA ARG A 145 -7.20 -2.38 -24.64
C ARG A 145 -8.18 -2.31 -25.81
N GLN A 146 -9.16 -3.22 -25.85
CA GLN A 146 -10.16 -3.25 -26.92
C GLN A 146 -11.06 -2.01 -26.86
N VAL A 147 -11.53 -1.62 -25.67
CA VAL A 147 -12.35 -0.42 -25.48
C VAL A 147 -11.57 0.85 -25.81
N LEU A 148 -10.31 0.98 -25.35
CA LEU A 148 -9.45 2.12 -25.67
C LEU A 148 -9.24 2.27 -27.18
N SER A 149 -9.07 1.16 -27.89
CA SER A 149 -8.88 1.14 -29.35
C SER A 149 -10.16 1.52 -30.10
N ALA A 150 -11.32 1.04 -29.64
CA ALA A 150 -12.61 1.32 -30.25
C ALA A 150 -13.08 2.76 -30.03
N PHE A 151 -12.80 3.34 -28.86
CA PHE A 151 -13.28 4.65 -28.45
C PHE A 151 -12.12 5.59 -28.07
N PRO A 152 -11.31 6.07 -29.04
CA PRO A 152 -10.12 6.89 -28.76
C PRO A 152 -10.44 8.27 -28.14
N LYS A 153 -11.71 8.70 -28.16
CA LYS A 153 -12.19 9.94 -27.52
C LYS A 153 -12.71 9.72 -26.09
N LEU A 154 -12.90 8.48 -25.66
CA LEU A 154 -13.32 8.18 -24.30
C LEU A 154 -12.10 8.16 -23.39
N ASN A 155 -12.02 9.08 -22.44
CA ASN A 155 -11.00 9.00 -21.39
C ASN A 155 -11.36 7.89 -20.41
N ILE A 156 -10.43 6.98 -20.16
CA ILE A 156 -10.57 5.88 -19.19
C ILE A 156 -9.57 6.09 -18.05
N VAL A 157 -10.07 6.04 -16.81
CA VAL A 157 -9.26 6.09 -15.60
C VAL A 157 -9.22 4.69 -15.00
N MET A 158 -8.03 4.09 -15.03
CA MET A 158 -7.75 2.80 -14.42
C MET A 158 -7.36 3.00 -12.95
N CYS A 159 -8.30 2.68 -12.07
CA CYS A 159 -8.13 2.74 -10.63
C CYS A 159 -7.50 1.44 -10.09
N ASN A 160 -6.73 1.53 -9.00
CA ASN A 160 -6.22 0.35 -8.29
C ASN A 160 -5.41 -0.62 -9.18
N ALA A 161 -4.70 -0.11 -10.19
CA ALA A 161 -3.68 -0.90 -10.89
C ALA A 161 -2.61 -1.32 -9.86
N TYR A 162 -2.37 -2.62 -9.70
CA TYR A 162 -1.41 -3.11 -8.69
C TYR A 162 0.02 -3.08 -9.25
N TRP A 163 1.00 -2.97 -8.36
CA TRP A 163 2.42 -2.78 -8.72
C TRP A 163 2.98 -3.87 -9.65
N SER A 164 2.58 -5.14 -9.47
CA SER A 164 3.01 -6.23 -10.36
C SER A 164 2.31 -6.24 -11.74
N ALA A 165 1.32 -5.35 -11.97
CA ALA A 165 0.66 -5.19 -13.27
C ALA A 165 1.44 -4.33 -14.25
N ASN A 166 2.58 -3.73 -13.86
CA ASN A 166 3.29 -2.74 -14.68
C ASN A 166 3.69 -3.25 -16.08
N ARG A 167 3.92 -4.56 -16.25
CA ARG A 167 4.16 -5.18 -17.57
C ARG A 167 2.97 -5.07 -18.54
N GLN A 168 1.77 -4.87 -18.02
CA GLN A 168 0.55 -4.63 -18.81
C GLN A 168 0.22 -3.14 -18.86
N VAL A 169 0.35 -2.44 -17.72
CA VAL A 169 -0.02 -1.03 -17.59
C VAL A 169 0.87 -0.12 -18.44
N PHE A 170 2.20 -0.28 -18.37
CA PHE A 170 3.12 0.68 -19.01
C PHE A 170 2.99 0.67 -20.55
N PRO A 171 2.94 -0.50 -21.23
CA PRO A 171 2.72 -0.51 -22.68
C PRO A 171 1.36 0.07 -23.11
N MET A 172 0.32 -0.04 -22.28
CA MET A 172 -0.96 0.60 -22.57
C MET A 172 -0.88 2.11 -22.37
N MET A 173 -0.26 2.58 -21.28
CA MET A 173 -0.05 4.00 -21.03
C MET A 173 0.74 4.63 -22.18
N GLU A 174 1.82 4.01 -22.65
CA GLU A 174 2.62 4.50 -23.77
C GLU A 174 1.81 4.66 -25.08
N ARG A 175 0.86 3.76 -25.34
CA ARG A 175 0.13 3.69 -26.62
C ARG A 175 -1.19 4.46 -26.66
N PHE A 176 -1.87 4.61 -25.52
CA PHE A 176 -3.21 5.16 -25.45
C PHE A 176 -3.23 6.48 -24.68
N GLU A 177 -3.27 7.61 -25.38
CA GLU A 177 -3.29 8.95 -24.79
C GLU A 177 -4.56 9.23 -23.95
N ASN A 178 -5.64 8.48 -24.20
CA ASN A 178 -6.90 8.55 -23.46
C ASN A 178 -6.94 7.62 -22.23
N LEU A 179 -5.85 6.92 -21.90
CA LEU A 179 -5.73 6.14 -20.67
C LEU A 179 -5.03 6.94 -19.56
N TYR A 180 -5.67 6.99 -18.39
CA TYR A 180 -5.15 7.55 -17.14
C TYR A 180 -5.05 6.44 -16.10
N MET A 181 -4.17 6.62 -15.12
CA MET A 181 -4.09 5.73 -13.96
C MET A 181 -4.06 6.53 -12.65
N ASP A 182 -4.66 5.98 -11.61
CA ASP A 182 -4.39 6.44 -10.25
C ASP A 182 -3.24 5.66 -9.59
N ILE A 183 -2.71 6.22 -8.50
CA ILE A 183 -1.63 5.61 -7.71
C ILE A 183 -2.14 4.83 -6.49
N SER A 184 -3.45 4.61 -6.35
CA SER A 184 -4.03 4.03 -5.14
C SER A 184 -3.51 2.60 -4.90
N GLY A 185 -3.44 1.80 -5.97
CA GLY A 185 -2.95 0.42 -5.96
C GLY A 185 -1.48 0.26 -6.34
N ASN A 186 -0.93 1.22 -7.10
CA ASN A 186 0.40 1.12 -7.67
C ASN A 186 1.41 1.85 -6.79
N GLN A 187 1.85 1.17 -5.74
CA GLN A 187 2.83 1.67 -4.79
C GLN A 187 4.21 1.05 -5.05
N ALA A 188 4.52 0.72 -6.31
CA ALA A 188 5.84 0.22 -6.68
C ALA A 188 6.92 1.24 -6.31
N ASN A 189 8.11 0.77 -5.95
CA ASN A 189 9.24 1.67 -5.71
C ASN A 189 9.48 2.56 -6.94
N ASP A 190 9.62 3.86 -6.68
CA ASP A 190 9.85 4.88 -7.71
C ASP A 190 8.81 4.93 -8.85
N ILE A 191 7.57 4.51 -8.59
CA ILE A 191 6.52 4.50 -9.62
C ILE A 191 6.32 5.85 -10.30
N LEU A 192 6.40 6.97 -9.58
CA LEU A 192 6.22 8.31 -10.14
C LEU A 192 7.40 8.77 -11.03
N PRO A 193 8.67 8.64 -10.60
CA PRO A 193 9.83 8.76 -11.50
C PRO A 193 9.74 7.88 -12.75
N LEU A 194 9.32 6.63 -12.61
CA LEU A 194 9.17 5.70 -13.74
C LEU A 194 8.08 6.17 -14.70
N CYS A 195 6.91 6.59 -14.20
CA CYS A 195 5.86 7.19 -15.03
C CYS A 195 6.39 8.41 -15.81
N LYS A 196 7.09 9.32 -15.13
CA LYS A 196 7.73 10.48 -15.75
C LYS A 196 8.67 10.07 -16.88
N GLN A 197 9.55 9.10 -16.62
CA GLN A 197 10.54 8.62 -17.59
C GLN A 197 9.90 8.04 -18.84
N TYR A 198 8.85 7.22 -18.69
CA TYR A 198 8.28 6.47 -19.82
C TYR A 198 7.18 7.21 -20.58
N PHE A 199 6.34 8.01 -19.92
CA PHE A 199 5.18 8.64 -20.57
C PHE A 199 4.73 9.97 -19.95
N GLY A 200 5.54 10.57 -19.07
CA GLY A 200 5.22 11.82 -18.37
C GLY A 200 4.22 11.64 -17.22
N VAL A 201 3.93 12.74 -16.52
CA VAL A 201 3.06 12.74 -15.33
C VAL A 201 1.63 13.19 -15.61
N ASP A 202 1.32 13.74 -16.79
CA ASP A 202 0.03 14.41 -17.09
C ASP A 202 -1.19 13.47 -17.08
N ARG A 203 -0.96 12.14 -17.13
CA ARG A 203 -2.00 11.10 -17.06
C ARG A 203 -1.98 10.26 -15.78
N VAL A 204 -1.23 10.71 -14.79
CA VAL A 204 -1.14 10.10 -13.46
C VAL A 204 -1.95 10.93 -12.47
N LEU A 205 -2.83 10.26 -11.72
CA LEU A 205 -3.79 10.90 -10.83
C LEU A 205 -3.59 10.46 -9.38
N PHE A 206 -3.79 11.38 -8.45
CA PHE A 206 -3.94 11.03 -7.03
C PHE A 206 -5.31 10.38 -6.76
N GLY A 207 -5.29 9.16 -6.26
CA GLY A 207 -6.47 8.44 -5.78
C GLY A 207 -6.09 7.60 -4.57
N SER A 208 -6.94 7.54 -3.55
CA SER A 208 -6.61 6.84 -2.30
C SER A 208 -7.30 5.51 -2.09
N ASP A 209 -8.42 5.26 -2.78
CA ASP A 209 -9.32 4.12 -2.50
C ASP A 209 -9.92 4.19 -1.07
N TYR A 210 -10.23 5.41 -0.61
CA TYR A 210 -11.00 5.63 0.62
C TYR A 210 -12.39 4.97 0.49
N PRO A 211 -12.92 4.29 1.52
CA PRO A 211 -12.44 4.24 2.91
C PRO A 211 -11.50 3.09 3.24
N ASN A 212 -11.08 2.29 2.26
CA ASN A 212 -10.34 1.05 2.50
C ASN A 212 -8.89 1.32 2.92
N LYS A 213 -8.26 2.36 2.35
CA LYS A 213 -6.87 2.72 2.61
C LYS A 213 -6.73 4.04 3.35
N VAL A 214 -5.62 4.20 4.07
CA VAL A 214 -5.23 5.49 4.67
C VAL A 214 -4.78 6.46 3.58
N THR A 215 -5.54 7.54 3.39
CA THR A 215 -5.25 8.57 2.38
C THR A 215 -3.89 9.24 2.56
N GLY A 216 -3.48 9.50 3.81
CA GLY A 216 -2.17 10.07 4.13
C GLY A 216 -0.98 9.21 3.68
N GLY A 217 -1.13 7.89 3.64
CA GLY A 217 -0.12 6.97 3.12
C GLY A 217 0.15 7.21 1.64
N ILE A 218 -0.91 7.28 0.83
CA ILE A 218 -0.76 7.53 -0.62
C ILE A 218 -0.22 8.94 -0.89
N LYS A 219 -0.56 9.93 -0.06
CA LYS A 219 -0.02 11.30 -0.17
C LYS A 219 1.51 11.32 -0.14
N ALA A 220 2.10 10.50 0.72
CA ALA A 220 3.55 10.42 0.86
C ALA A 220 4.24 9.93 -0.43
N LEU A 221 3.59 9.08 -1.22
CA LEU A 221 4.14 8.66 -2.51
C LEU A 221 4.41 9.85 -3.43
N VAL A 222 3.55 10.88 -3.40
CA VAL A 222 3.73 12.12 -4.18
C VAL A 222 4.80 13.01 -3.55
N GLU A 223 4.73 13.24 -2.24
CA GLU A 223 5.63 14.21 -1.58
C GLU A 223 7.09 13.75 -1.58
N TYR A 224 7.34 12.44 -1.50
CA TYR A 224 8.68 11.81 -1.51
C TYR A 224 9.09 11.24 -2.87
N SER A 225 8.34 11.53 -3.95
CA SER A 225 8.58 10.97 -5.28
C SER A 225 9.89 11.40 -5.97
N GLY A 226 10.58 12.42 -5.47
CA GLY A 226 11.70 13.04 -6.19
C GLY A 226 11.30 13.86 -7.44
N LEU A 227 10.01 13.97 -7.75
CA LEU A 227 9.51 14.87 -8.78
C LEU A 227 9.71 16.35 -8.40
N SER A 228 9.70 17.24 -9.40
CA SER A 228 9.68 18.69 -9.16
C SER A 228 8.36 19.13 -8.52
N GLU A 229 8.33 20.29 -7.89
CA GLU A 229 7.12 20.81 -7.23
C GLU A 229 5.95 21.03 -8.20
N GLU A 230 6.23 21.42 -9.45
CA GLU A 230 5.23 21.52 -10.51
C GLU A 230 4.65 20.16 -10.88
N GLU A 231 5.50 19.14 -11.06
CA GLU A 231 5.07 17.78 -11.38
C GLU A 231 4.27 17.15 -10.21
N LYS A 232 4.66 17.43 -8.97
CA LYS A 232 3.88 17.03 -7.80
C LYS A 232 2.50 17.68 -7.79
N ASN A 233 2.38 18.97 -8.12
CA ASN A 233 1.08 19.65 -8.22
C ASN A 233 0.18 19.00 -9.28
N LYS A 234 0.77 18.63 -10.44
CA LYS A 234 0.06 17.91 -11.50
C LYS A 234 -0.58 16.63 -11.01
N VAL A 235 0.23 15.74 -10.43
CA VAL A 235 -0.24 14.44 -9.91
C VAL A 235 -1.24 14.64 -8.76
N ALA A 236 -0.95 15.57 -7.84
CA ALA A 236 -1.77 15.80 -6.65
C ALA A 236 -3.17 16.35 -6.97
N ALA A 237 -3.29 17.24 -7.96
CA ALA A 237 -4.57 17.90 -8.23
C ALA A 237 -4.78 18.42 -9.66
N GLU A 238 -3.76 18.96 -10.36
CA GLU A 238 -4.03 19.69 -11.61
C GLU A 238 -4.50 18.77 -12.75
N ASN A 239 -3.95 17.55 -12.83
CA ASN A 239 -4.41 16.55 -13.80
C ASN A 239 -5.87 16.17 -13.55
N ALA A 240 -6.23 15.92 -12.29
CA ALA A 240 -7.60 15.65 -11.89
C ALA A 240 -8.52 16.84 -12.18
N ALA A 241 -8.07 18.06 -11.87
CA ALA A 241 -8.82 19.27 -12.12
C ALA A 241 -9.15 19.46 -13.61
N LYS A 242 -8.17 19.23 -14.47
CA LYS A 242 -8.33 19.26 -15.93
C LYS A 242 -9.28 18.17 -16.41
N LEU A 243 -9.05 16.91 -16.02
CA LEU A 243 -9.82 15.76 -16.50
C LEU A 243 -11.29 15.81 -16.04
N PHE A 244 -11.52 16.17 -14.78
CA PHE A 244 -12.84 16.17 -14.14
C PHE A 244 -13.51 17.54 -14.11
N ARG A 245 -12.94 18.57 -14.75
CA ARG A 245 -13.47 19.94 -14.81
C ARG A 245 -13.79 20.50 -13.42
N ILE A 246 -12.78 20.46 -12.55
CA ILE A 246 -12.83 21.00 -11.20
C ILE A 246 -12.07 22.32 -11.19
N ASP A 247 -12.70 23.38 -10.68
CA ASP A 247 -12.05 24.66 -10.46
C ASP A 247 -11.22 24.59 -9.18
N LEU A 248 -9.89 24.61 -9.32
CA LEU A 248 -8.98 24.59 -8.19
C LEU A 248 -9.07 25.85 -7.34
N ASP A 249 -9.35 27.01 -7.93
CA ASP A 249 -9.38 28.29 -7.21
C ASP A 249 -10.61 28.35 -6.28
N ALA A 250 -11.68 27.65 -6.63
CA ALA A 250 -12.86 27.46 -5.79
C ALA A 250 -12.62 26.54 -4.56
N LEU A 251 -11.49 25.84 -4.49
CA LEU A 251 -11.13 24.97 -3.35
C LEU A 251 -10.21 25.73 -2.38
N PRO A 252 -10.72 26.21 -1.23
CA PRO A 252 -9.91 26.96 -0.28
C PRO A 252 -8.90 26.04 0.41
N LEU A 253 -7.76 26.63 0.79
CA LEU A 253 -6.78 25.99 1.66
C LEU A 253 -7.37 25.68 3.04
N TYR A 254 -6.78 24.73 3.76
CA TYR A 254 -7.16 24.47 5.15
C TYR A 254 -6.40 25.41 6.07
N GLU A 255 -7.10 25.99 7.05
CA GLU A 255 -6.44 26.74 8.13
C GLU A 255 -5.61 25.79 9.00
N GLU A 256 -4.35 26.15 9.26
CA GLU A 256 -3.44 25.30 10.05
C GLU A 256 -3.99 24.98 11.45
N SER A 257 -4.66 25.93 12.09
CA SER A 257 -5.29 25.79 13.41
C SER A 257 -6.39 24.72 13.45
N LYS A 258 -6.93 24.33 12.28
CA LYS A 258 -7.95 23.30 12.14
C LYS A 258 -7.36 21.93 11.82
N CYS A 259 -6.08 21.85 11.46
CA CYS A 259 -5.38 20.60 11.19
C CYS A 259 -4.88 19.97 12.50
N ARG A 260 -5.10 18.67 12.67
CA ARG A 260 -4.70 17.92 13.88
C ARG A 260 -3.40 17.12 13.67
N LEU A 261 -2.49 17.65 12.86
CA LEU A 261 -1.22 17.00 12.56
C LEU A 261 -0.26 17.20 13.74
N ASP A 262 0.26 16.10 14.29
CA ASP A 262 1.40 16.16 15.20
C ASP A 262 2.71 16.42 14.43
N THR A 263 3.85 16.42 15.13
CA THR A 263 5.12 16.81 14.51
C THR A 263 5.57 15.83 13.41
N LEU A 264 5.25 14.54 13.55
CA LEU A 264 5.60 13.50 12.58
C LEU A 264 4.70 13.57 11.35
N ALA A 265 3.38 13.68 11.57
CA ALA A 265 2.41 13.82 10.49
C ALA A 265 2.67 15.09 9.68
N LYS A 266 3.07 16.19 10.34
CA LYS A 266 3.44 17.44 9.67
C LYS A 266 4.65 17.28 8.75
N LYS A 267 5.67 16.52 9.15
CA LYS A 267 6.84 16.25 8.28
C LYS A 267 6.47 15.45 7.04
N MET A 268 5.60 14.45 7.20
CA MET A 268 5.04 13.71 6.07
C MET A 268 4.23 14.61 5.15
N ASP A 269 3.46 15.54 5.71
CA ASP A 269 2.67 16.49 4.93
C ASP A 269 3.55 17.45 4.10
N GLU A 270 4.75 17.74 4.60
CA GLU A 270 5.74 18.63 3.99
C GLU A 270 6.79 17.90 3.12
N GLY A 271 6.75 16.55 3.05
CA GLY A 271 7.76 15.75 2.34
C GLY A 271 9.17 15.84 2.94
N ARG A 272 9.27 15.98 4.27
CA ARG A 272 10.53 16.16 4.99
C ARG A 272 11.00 14.86 5.65
N PRO A 273 12.30 14.52 5.56
CA PRO A 273 12.84 13.31 6.20
C PRO A 273 12.65 13.34 7.73
N LEU A 274 12.49 12.16 8.33
CA LEU A 274 12.35 11.96 9.77
C LEU A 274 13.69 11.97 10.52
N SER A 275 14.58 12.90 10.19
CA SER A 275 15.98 12.92 10.64
C SER A 275 16.23 13.10 12.16
N ASP A 276 15.19 13.31 12.96
CA ASP A 276 15.23 13.48 14.43
C ASP A 276 14.45 12.40 15.19
N VAL A 277 14.07 11.33 14.49
CA VAL A 277 13.40 10.16 15.03
C VAL A 277 14.20 8.95 14.57
N LEU A 278 14.46 8.02 15.49
CA LEU A 278 15.03 6.75 15.09
C LEU A 278 13.99 5.96 14.28
N VAL A 279 14.34 5.60 13.05
CA VAL A 279 13.51 4.78 12.17
C VAL A 279 14.28 3.53 11.78
N ILE A 280 13.74 2.37 12.14
CA ILE A 280 14.28 1.06 11.78
C ILE A 280 13.21 0.29 11.03
N ASP A 281 13.46 0.00 9.77
CA ASP A 281 12.60 -0.82 8.93
C ASP A 281 12.88 -2.30 9.21
N ALA A 282 11.94 -2.98 9.87
CA ALA A 282 12.12 -4.37 10.25
C ALA A 282 11.88 -5.37 9.11
N HIS A 283 11.46 -4.91 7.91
CA HIS A 283 11.07 -5.80 6.83
C HIS A 283 11.38 -5.20 5.46
N THR A 284 12.52 -5.58 4.90
CA THR A 284 12.93 -5.22 3.54
C THR A 284 13.47 -6.44 2.77
N HIS A 285 13.58 -6.28 1.46
CA HIS A 285 14.18 -7.21 0.51
C HIS A 285 15.27 -6.53 -0.29
N MET A 286 15.98 -7.25 -1.15
CA MET A 286 17.04 -6.69 -1.99
C MET A 286 17.36 -7.60 -3.17
N VAL A 287 17.88 -7.00 -4.25
CA VAL A 287 18.50 -7.68 -5.38
C VAL A 287 19.99 -7.31 -5.45
N ASP A 288 20.79 -8.13 -6.14
CA ASP A 288 22.26 -8.01 -6.23
C ASP A 288 22.77 -6.79 -7.02
N GLY A 289 21.87 -6.00 -7.62
CA GLY A 289 22.18 -4.85 -8.48
C GLY A 289 22.63 -5.21 -9.89
N ALA A 290 22.95 -6.48 -10.17
CA ALA A 290 23.11 -6.98 -11.54
C ALA A 290 21.73 -7.31 -12.16
N HIS A 291 20.74 -7.61 -11.33
CA HIS A 291 19.39 -7.98 -11.74
C HIS A 291 18.34 -7.00 -11.22
N GLU A 292 17.70 -6.26 -12.13
CA GLU A 292 16.52 -5.42 -11.81
C GLU A 292 15.19 -6.17 -11.99
N VAL A 293 15.24 -7.48 -12.25
CA VAL A 293 14.07 -8.30 -12.52
C VAL A 293 14.19 -9.60 -11.75
N ILE A 294 13.21 -9.84 -10.89
CA ILE A 294 12.92 -11.19 -10.39
C ILE A 294 11.87 -11.84 -11.29
N SER A 295 11.75 -13.16 -11.23
CA SER A 295 10.90 -13.97 -12.15
C SER A 295 9.55 -13.33 -12.50
N SER A 296 8.81 -12.84 -11.51
CA SER A 296 7.45 -12.33 -11.67
C SER A 296 7.32 -10.82 -11.93
N THR A 297 8.35 -10.00 -11.70
CA THR A 297 8.20 -8.53 -11.70
C THR A 297 9.53 -7.77 -11.75
N PRO A 298 9.60 -6.59 -12.39
CA PRO A 298 10.75 -5.69 -12.20
C PRO A 298 10.81 -5.18 -10.75
N ILE A 299 12.03 -5.01 -10.25
CA ILE A 299 12.41 -4.46 -8.96
C ILE A 299 13.44 -3.35 -9.23
N TYR A 300 12.94 -2.21 -9.70
CA TYR A 300 13.80 -1.07 -10.03
C TYR A 300 14.47 -0.51 -8.78
N HIS A 301 15.75 -0.15 -8.92
CA HIS A 301 16.54 0.46 -7.83
C HIS A 301 16.53 -0.38 -6.55
N GLY A 302 16.60 -1.70 -6.71
CA GLY A 302 16.50 -2.64 -5.60
C GLY A 302 17.83 -3.10 -5.01
N ASP A 303 18.94 -2.53 -5.46
CA ASP A 303 20.27 -2.76 -4.90
C ASP A 303 20.52 -1.92 -3.65
N ALA A 304 21.57 -2.28 -2.90
CA ALA A 304 21.91 -1.64 -1.64
C ALA A 304 22.14 -0.12 -1.75
N ASP A 305 22.76 0.37 -2.84
CA ASP A 305 23.13 1.78 -2.96
C ASP A 305 21.88 2.64 -3.16
N ALA A 306 21.01 2.20 -4.07
CA ALA A 306 19.76 2.88 -4.33
C ALA A 306 18.80 2.81 -3.14
N MET A 307 18.75 1.67 -2.45
CA MET A 307 17.98 1.52 -1.20
C MET A 307 18.48 2.47 -0.10
N VAL A 308 19.79 2.62 0.09
CA VAL A 308 20.36 3.56 1.08
C VAL A 308 20.07 5.03 0.69
N GLN A 309 20.11 5.38 -0.59
CA GLN A 309 19.68 6.71 -1.05
C GLN A 309 18.21 6.97 -0.72
N LYS A 310 17.33 5.98 -0.95
CA LYS A 310 15.91 6.07 -0.56
C LYS A 310 15.76 6.22 0.96
N MET A 311 16.52 5.47 1.75
CA MET A 311 16.54 5.59 3.21
C MET A 311 16.89 7.03 3.64
N ASP A 312 17.94 7.61 3.07
CA ASP A 312 18.39 8.97 3.41
C ASP A 312 17.31 10.03 3.07
N SER A 313 16.59 9.85 1.96
CA SER A 313 15.51 10.76 1.54
C SER A 313 14.31 10.78 2.50
N LEU A 314 14.10 9.69 3.24
CA LEU A 314 12.99 9.51 4.19
C LEU A 314 13.41 9.70 5.65
N GLY A 315 14.71 9.61 5.94
CA GLY A 315 15.23 9.55 7.30
C GLY A 315 15.08 8.16 7.93
N ILE A 316 15.30 7.09 7.15
CA ILE A 316 15.40 5.72 7.66
C ILE A 316 16.85 5.45 8.07
N ASP A 317 17.07 5.13 9.34
CA ASP A 317 18.41 4.91 9.88
C ASP A 317 18.93 3.51 9.54
N THR A 318 18.09 2.49 9.72
CA THR A 318 18.49 1.09 9.54
C THR A 318 17.41 0.29 8.85
N ILE A 319 17.79 -0.63 7.97
CA ILE A 319 16.90 -1.64 7.39
C ILE A 319 17.34 -3.04 7.83
N LEU A 320 16.38 -3.96 7.99
CA LEU A 320 16.62 -5.39 8.11
C LEU A 320 16.18 -6.09 6.81
N VAL A 321 17.14 -6.68 6.11
CA VAL A 321 16.95 -7.21 4.76
C VAL A 321 16.88 -8.73 4.72
N SER A 322 15.98 -9.28 3.90
CA SER A 322 16.00 -10.66 3.43
C SER A 322 16.18 -10.65 1.90
N PRO A 323 17.30 -11.11 1.33
CA PRO A 323 17.54 -10.97 -0.10
C PRO A 323 16.62 -11.89 -0.92
N TRP A 324 16.26 -11.47 -2.14
CA TRP A 324 15.32 -12.21 -2.99
C TRP A 324 15.84 -13.59 -3.41
N GLU A 325 17.15 -13.73 -3.60
CA GLU A 325 17.83 -15.00 -3.92
C GLU A 325 17.54 -16.11 -2.89
N GLY A 326 17.48 -15.74 -1.60
CA GLY A 326 17.11 -16.62 -0.49
C GLY A 326 15.64 -16.99 -0.41
N ILE A 327 14.78 -16.33 -1.20
CA ILE A 327 13.32 -16.53 -1.25
C ILE A 327 12.93 -17.35 -2.49
N THR A 328 13.66 -17.19 -3.60
CA THR A 328 13.29 -17.74 -4.92
C THR A 328 14.23 -18.85 -5.41
N THR A 329 15.10 -19.41 -4.55
CA THR A 329 15.97 -20.57 -4.82
C THR A 329 17.10 -20.32 -5.82
N VAL A 330 18.12 -19.56 -5.42
CA VAL A 330 19.44 -19.54 -6.08
C VAL A 330 20.42 -20.36 -5.22
N GLU A 331 21.50 -20.90 -5.79
CA GLU A 331 22.61 -21.53 -5.03
C GLU A 331 23.17 -20.61 -3.93
N THR A 332 22.99 -19.30 -4.10
CA THR A 332 23.36 -18.25 -3.15
C THR A 332 22.10 -17.78 -2.40
N ALA A 333 22.08 -17.91 -1.08
CA ALA A 333 20.90 -17.54 -0.28
C ALA A 333 21.03 -16.17 0.42
N ASN A 334 22.25 -15.70 0.68
CA ASN A 334 22.51 -14.60 1.60
C ASN A 334 23.65 -13.66 1.16
N GLU A 335 24.26 -13.88 0.00
CA GLU A 335 25.49 -13.19 -0.42
C GLU A 335 25.22 -11.72 -0.71
N THR A 336 24.08 -11.41 -1.35
CA THR A 336 23.64 -10.04 -1.59
C THR A 336 23.47 -9.26 -0.28
N ALA A 337 22.85 -9.88 0.74
CA ALA A 337 22.66 -9.26 2.04
C ALA A 337 23.99 -9.10 2.79
N GLN A 338 24.89 -10.08 2.68
CA GLN A 338 26.20 -10.05 3.33
C GLN A 338 27.06 -8.91 2.77
N ALA A 339 27.12 -8.77 1.45
CA ALA A 339 27.83 -7.68 0.78
C ALA A 339 27.25 -6.30 1.16
N ALA A 340 25.92 -6.19 1.28
CA ALA A 340 25.27 -4.97 1.70
C ALA A 340 25.58 -4.61 3.16
N CYS A 341 25.58 -5.59 4.08
CA CYS A 341 25.98 -5.39 5.48
C CYS A 341 27.43 -4.91 5.61
N GLU A 342 28.36 -5.46 4.83
CA GLU A 342 29.77 -5.03 4.83
C GLU A 342 29.95 -3.62 4.28
N LYS A 343 29.24 -3.30 3.18
CA LYS A 343 29.33 -1.98 2.53
C LYS A 343 28.69 -0.87 3.38
N TYR A 344 27.62 -1.18 4.11
CA TYR A 344 26.82 -0.21 4.86
C TYR A 344 26.62 -0.61 6.33
N PRO A 345 27.71 -0.71 7.13
CA PRO A 345 27.65 -1.22 8.49
C PRO A 345 26.73 -0.36 9.38
N GLY A 346 25.80 -1.01 10.07
CA GLY A 346 24.81 -0.38 10.94
C GLY A 346 23.62 0.28 10.22
N ARG A 347 23.72 0.52 8.91
CA ARG A 347 22.59 0.95 8.07
C ARG A 347 21.84 -0.25 7.51
N VAL A 348 22.55 -1.32 7.17
CA VAL A 348 21.97 -2.57 6.67
C VAL A 348 22.29 -3.70 7.64
N LEU A 349 21.23 -4.31 8.17
CA LEU A 349 21.27 -5.55 8.94
C LEU A 349 20.52 -6.63 8.15
N ALA A 350 20.77 -7.90 8.44
CA ALA A 350 20.20 -8.99 7.66
C ALA A 350 19.51 -10.06 8.49
N TYR A 351 18.44 -10.62 7.91
CA TYR A 351 17.92 -11.94 8.25
C TYR A 351 18.62 -12.97 7.36
N ALA A 352 19.14 -14.04 7.96
CA ALA A 352 19.59 -15.19 7.20
C ALA A 352 18.37 -15.93 6.65
N THR A 353 18.50 -16.37 5.40
CA THR A 353 17.57 -17.28 4.74
C THR A 353 18.23 -18.66 4.62
N TYR A 354 17.40 -19.69 4.60
CA TYR A 354 17.84 -21.08 4.44
C TYR A 354 16.69 -21.88 3.85
N ASN A 355 16.99 -22.66 2.81
CA ASN A 355 16.04 -23.59 2.20
C ASN A 355 16.28 -25.01 2.74
N PRO A 356 15.38 -25.55 3.59
CA PRO A 356 15.63 -26.83 4.25
C PRO A 356 15.56 -28.08 3.37
N HIS A 357 15.31 -27.92 2.06
CA HIS A 357 15.50 -29.02 1.11
C HIS A 357 16.99 -29.30 0.81
N TYR A 358 17.89 -28.40 1.21
CA TYR A 358 19.35 -28.51 1.06
C TYR A 358 20.04 -28.47 2.44
N PRO A 359 19.91 -29.53 3.27
CA PRO A 359 20.42 -29.54 4.64
C PRO A 359 21.93 -29.32 4.76
N GLU A 360 22.69 -29.61 3.71
CA GLU A 360 24.12 -29.35 3.61
C GLU A 360 24.50 -27.86 3.78
N ASP A 361 23.57 -26.93 3.49
CA ASP A 361 23.84 -25.49 3.57
C ASP A 361 23.70 -24.93 4.99
N LEU A 362 23.07 -25.66 5.91
CA LEU A 362 22.68 -25.13 7.22
C LEU A 362 23.89 -24.70 8.06
N GLU A 363 24.97 -25.47 8.06
CA GLU A 363 26.14 -25.13 8.87
C GLU A 363 26.85 -23.88 8.32
N LYS A 364 26.88 -23.69 6.98
CA LYS A 364 27.33 -22.41 6.39
C LYS A 364 26.43 -21.26 6.85
N VAL A 365 25.13 -21.47 6.95
CA VAL A 365 24.20 -20.43 7.44
C VAL A 365 24.47 -20.05 8.89
N ILE A 366 24.74 -21.02 9.75
CA ILE A 366 25.05 -20.79 11.15
C ILE A 366 26.45 -20.16 11.32
N GLU A 367 27.49 -20.86 10.88
CA GLU A 367 28.88 -20.48 11.14
C GLU A 367 29.23 -19.18 10.40
N PHE A 368 28.93 -19.08 9.11
CA PHE A 368 29.35 -17.91 8.33
C PHE A 368 28.37 -16.73 8.47
N TYR A 369 27.07 -16.92 8.20
CA TYR A 369 26.15 -15.78 8.17
C TYR A 369 25.75 -15.29 9.58
N HIS A 370 25.50 -16.19 10.54
CA HIS A 370 25.15 -15.77 11.90
C HIS A 370 26.37 -15.47 12.78
N GLU A 371 27.38 -16.35 12.84
CA GLU A 371 28.49 -16.18 13.77
C GLU A 371 29.51 -15.16 13.27
N GLU A 372 29.97 -15.27 12.02
CA GLU A 372 30.95 -14.33 11.45
C GLU A 372 30.30 -13.03 10.97
N CYS A 373 29.29 -13.09 10.09
CA CYS A 373 28.66 -11.90 9.49
C CYS A 373 27.64 -11.21 10.41
N ARG A 374 27.28 -11.84 11.54
CA ARG A 374 26.37 -11.28 12.57
C ARG A 374 24.95 -11.01 12.09
N PHE A 375 24.42 -11.84 11.19
CA PHE A 375 23.02 -11.74 10.78
C PHE A 375 22.11 -11.94 12.00
N VAL A 376 21.32 -10.91 12.30
CA VAL A 376 20.57 -10.75 13.56
C VAL A 376 19.24 -11.49 13.58
N GLY A 377 18.84 -12.09 12.46
CA GLY A 377 17.55 -12.77 12.39
C GLY A 377 17.49 -13.92 11.40
N ILE A 378 16.36 -14.63 11.45
CA ILE A 378 16.02 -15.82 10.67
C ILE A 378 14.80 -15.49 9.81
N LYS A 379 14.85 -15.85 8.52
CA LYS A 379 13.74 -15.73 7.57
C LYS A 379 13.47 -17.09 6.91
N PRO A 380 12.63 -17.95 7.51
CA PRO A 380 12.09 -19.10 6.79
C PRO A 380 11.04 -18.63 5.77
N TYR A 381 10.88 -19.38 4.66
CA TYR A 381 9.87 -19.04 3.66
C TYR A 381 8.98 -20.22 3.23
N PRO A 382 8.04 -20.64 4.12
CA PRO A 382 7.10 -21.72 3.87
C PRO A 382 6.33 -21.65 2.53
N PRO A 383 5.86 -20.48 2.03
CA PRO A 383 5.05 -20.44 0.82
C PRO A 383 5.77 -21.02 -0.41
N HIS A 384 7.09 -20.86 -0.51
CA HIS A 384 7.89 -21.44 -1.61
C HIS A 384 8.52 -22.77 -1.23
N HIS A 385 8.99 -22.93 0.01
CA HIS A 385 9.59 -24.21 0.44
C HIS A 385 8.55 -25.33 0.56
N LYS A 386 7.26 -25.01 0.64
CA LYS A 386 6.15 -25.96 0.84
C LYS A 386 6.31 -26.84 2.08
N LEU A 387 6.92 -26.28 3.14
CA LEU A 387 7.14 -26.94 4.43
C LEU A 387 6.41 -26.22 5.55
N SER A 388 5.91 -26.99 6.52
CA SER A 388 5.46 -26.43 7.79
C SER A 388 6.63 -25.79 8.54
N LEU A 389 6.39 -24.70 9.26
CA LEU A 389 7.40 -24.14 10.19
C LEU A 389 7.75 -25.11 11.33
N LYS A 390 6.93 -26.14 11.57
CA LYS A 390 7.19 -27.20 12.57
C LYS A 390 7.93 -28.41 12.00
N ASP A 391 8.38 -28.34 10.75
CA ASP A 391 9.16 -29.42 10.15
C ASP A 391 10.50 -29.56 10.88
N THR A 392 10.91 -30.79 11.19
CA THR A 392 12.12 -31.07 11.99
C THR A 392 13.39 -30.53 11.34
N ARG A 393 13.38 -30.30 10.02
CA ARG A 393 14.50 -29.70 9.29
C ARG A 393 14.80 -28.24 9.69
N TYR A 394 13.88 -27.55 10.36
CA TYR A 394 14.12 -26.23 10.93
C TYR A 394 14.65 -26.26 12.37
N GLU A 395 14.52 -27.38 13.10
CA GLU A 395 14.75 -27.43 14.55
C GLU A 395 16.14 -26.96 14.95
N ARG A 396 17.18 -27.38 14.23
CA ARG A 396 18.57 -26.99 14.51
C ARG A 396 18.79 -25.48 14.33
N TRP A 397 18.23 -24.90 13.27
CA TRP A 397 18.34 -23.46 12.99
C TRP A 397 17.56 -22.62 14.02
N PHE A 398 16.36 -23.08 14.39
CA PHE A 398 15.53 -22.39 15.38
C PHE A 398 16.11 -22.53 16.79
N ALA A 399 16.69 -23.68 17.15
CA ALA A 399 17.41 -23.84 18.40
C ALA A 399 18.58 -22.86 18.51
N TYR A 400 19.37 -22.71 17.44
CA TYR A 400 20.43 -21.69 17.38
C TYR A 400 19.87 -20.28 17.54
N GLY A 401 18.77 -19.96 16.85
CA GLY A 401 18.08 -18.68 16.97
C GLY A 401 17.62 -18.37 18.38
N ASN A 402 17.13 -19.39 19.10
CA ASN A 402 16.68 -19.27 20.47
C ASN A 402 17.86 -19.04 21.43
N GLU A 403 18.93 -19.84 21.33
CA GLU A 403 20.15 -19.67 22.13
C GLU A 403 20.77 -18.28 21.97
N ASN A 404 20.65 -17.69 20.77
CA ASN A 404 21.23 -16.40 20.43
C ASN A 404 20.21 -15.24 20.41
N ARG A 405 18.97 -15.47 20.86
CA ARG A 405 17.93 -14.42 20.97
C ARG A 405 17.68 -13.67 19.65
N LEU A 406 17.73 -14.39 18.53
CA LEU A 406 17.57 -13.80 17.21
C LEU A 406 16.14 -13.34 16.95
N LEU A 407 16.01 -12.46 15.96
CA LEU A 407 14.70 -12.12 15.39
C LEU A 407 14.27 -13.23 14.44
N MET A 408 12.96 -13.46 14.30
CA MET A 408 12.44 -14.34 13.25
C MET A 408 11.30 -13.65 12.51
N LEU A 409 11.55 -13.27 11.26
CA LEU A 409 10.56 -12.62 10.41
C LEU A 409 9.79 -13.69 9.63
N ILE A 410 8.47 -13.73 9.81
CA ILE A 410 7.62 -14.79 9.25
C ILE A 410 6.57 -14.18 8.35
N HIS A 411 6.47 -14.72 7.14
CA HIS A 411 5.39 -14.40 6.19
C HIS A 411 4.05 -14.90 6.74
N ALA A 412 3.31 -14.04 7.47
CA ALA A 412 2.15 -14.41 8.28
C ALA A 412 0.82 -13.91 7.69
N ASP A 413 0.63 -14.10 6.38
CA ASP A 413 -0.53 -13.61 5.61
C ASP A 413 -1.80 -14.45 5.78
N ASN A 414 -1.77 -15.48 6.63
CA ASN A 414 -2.90 -16.37 6.89
C ASN A 414 -2.99 -16.80 8.37
N PRO A 415 -4.22 -17.09 8.87
CA PRO A 415 -4.41 -17.46 10.28
C PRO A 415 -3.71 -18.75 10.72
N ASP A 416 -3.51 -19.71 9.83
CA ASP A 416 -2.86 -20.99 10.15
C ASP A 416 -1.37 -20.81 10.45
N THR A 417 -0.71 -19.93 9.71
CA THR A 417 0.68 -19.55 9.97
C THR A 417 0.80 -18.84 11.31
N ILE A 418 -0.09 -17.88 11.60
CA ILE A 418 -0.11 -17.18 12.90
C ILE A 418 -0.31 -18.16 14.06
N ARG A 419 -1.21 -19.14 13.94
CA ARG A 419 -1.38 -20.20 14.95
C ARG A 419 -0.12 -21.03 15.12
N THR A 420 0.56 -21.36 14.03
CA THR A 420 1.82 -22.11 14.08
C THR A 420 2.90 -21.31 14.81
N VAL A 421 2.95 -19.98 14.63
CA VAL A 421 3.86 -19.10 15.38
C VAL A 421 3.50 -19.03 16.87
N ASP A 422 2.20 -18.99 17.21
CA ASP A 422 1.76 -19.06 18.61
C ASP A 422 2.31 -20.30 19.32
N GLU A 423 2.25 -21.47 18.68
CA GLU A 423 2.82 -22.73 19.19
C GLU A 423 4.36 -22.68 19.26
N LEU A 424 5.03 -22.25 18.20
CA LEU A 424 6.50 -22.18 18.16
C LEU A 424 7.08 -21.19 19.17
N SER A 425 6.34 -20.11 19.47
CA SER A 425 6.77 -19.11 20.44
C SER A 425 6.87 -19.63 21.87
N GLU A 426 6.17 -20.73 22.20
CA GLU A 426 6.34 -21.45 23.48
C GLU A 426 7.59 -22.31 23.50
N VAL A 427 7.90 -22.95 22.36
CA VAL A 427 9.04 -23.85 22.21
C VAL A 427 10.36 -23.06 22.20
N TYR A 428 10.35 -21.90 21.56
CA TYR A 428 11.51 -21.03 21.41
C TYR A 428 11.29 -19.65 22.07
N PRO A 429 11.24 -19.57 23.41
CA PRO A 429 10.84 -18.36 24.13
C PRO A 429 11.80 -17.17 23.96
N GLU A 430 13.04 -17.41 23.56
CA GLU A 430 14.06 -16.38 23.43
C GLU A 430 14.09 -15.73 22.03
N ILE A 431 13.53 -16.39 21.01
CA ILE A 431 13.36 -15.82 19.67
C ILE A 431 12.33 -14.70 19.71
N SER A 432 12.62 -13.56 19.08
CA SER A 432 11.62 -12.51 18.85
C SER A 432 10.90 -12.76 17.52
N PHE A 433 9.70 -13.33 17.59
CA PHE A 433 8.87 -13.62 16.42
C PHE A 433 8.19 -12.36 15.89
N ILE A 434 8.36 -12.08 14.61
CA ILE A 434 7.79 -10.94 13.91
C ILE A 434 6.81 -11.46 12.86
N LEU A 435 5.52 -11.21 13.09
CA LEU A 435 4.44 -11.54 12.16
C LEU A 435 4.37 -10.45 11.08
N ALA A 436 4.97 -10.73 9.91
CA ALA A 436 4.93 -9.82 8.78
C ALA A 436 3.52 -9.67 8.22
N HIS A 437 3.25 -8.51 7.62
CA HIS A 437 1.97 -8.19 6.98
C HIS A 437 0.76 -8.18 7.92
N GLY A 438 0.98 -7.99 9.22
CA GLY A 438 -0.09 -7.93 10.22
C GLY A 438 -1.10 -6.82 10.00
N GLY A 439 -0.75 -5.77 9.25
CA GLY A 439 -1.63 -4.68 8.87
C GLY A 439 -2.43 -4.91 7.59
N MET A 440 -2.26 -6.02 6.88
CA MET A 440 -2.84 -6.21 5.53
C MET A 440 -4.38 -6.23 5.49
N SER A 441 -5.02 -6.59 6.59
CA SER A 441 -6.48 -6.65 6.74
C SER A 441 -6.88 -6.81 8.21
N TYR A 442 -8.12 -6.45 8.56
CA TYR A 442 -8.66 -6.65 9.91
C TYR A 442 -8.68 -8.10 10.39
N PRO A 443 -9.06 -9.12 9.58
CA PRO A 443 -8.98 -10.52 9.99
C PRO A 443 -7.57 -10.95 10.41
N ILE A 444 -6.55 -10.53 9.67
CA ILE A 444 -5.15 -10.83 10.00
C ILE A 444 -4.69 -10.03 11.22
N ALA A 445 -4.99 -8.73 11.28
CA ALA A 445 -4.65 -7.86 12.41
C ALA A 445 -5.26 -8.37 13.72
N ARG A 446 -6.53 -8.81 13.72
CA ARG A 446 -7.20 -9.43 14.88
C ARG A 446 -6.41 -10.63 15.41
N LYS A 447 -6.06 -11.56 14.51
CA LYS A 447 -5.35 -12.78 14.91
C LYS A 447 -3.92 -12.49 15.37
N ALA A 448 -3.21 -11.59 14.68
CA ALA A 448 -1.86 -11.20 15.04
C ALA A 448 -1.83 -10.47 16.40
N ALA A 449 -2.76 -9.55 16.65
CA ALA A 449 -2.88 -8.85 17.92
C ALA A 449 -3.20 -9.79 19.08
N GLU A 450 -4.11 -10.75 18.89
CA GLU A 450 -4.43 -11.78 19.89
C GLU A 450 -3.17 -12.53 20.34
N VAL A 451 -2.36 -13.02 19.39
CA VAL A 451 -1.13 -13.77 19.71
C VAL A 451 -0.05 -12.85 20.30
N ALA A 452 0.16 -11.66 19.75
CA ALA A 452 1.15 -10.71 20.26
C ALA A 452 0.84 -10.23 21.69
N LYS A 453 -0.44 -10.09 22.04
CA LYS A 453 -0.90 -9.79 23.40
C LYS A 453 -0.65 -10.97 24.35
N LYS A 454 -0.88 -12.20 23.88
CA LYS A 454 -0.71 -13.44 24.64
C LYS A 454 0.77 -13.77 24.90
N ARG A 455 1.67 -13.47 23.94
CA ARG A 455 3.07 -13.93 23.95
C ARG A 455 4.05 -12.78 24.11
N ALA A 456 4.92 -12.86 25.12
CA ALA A 456 5.93 -11.84 25.38
C ALA A 456 6.91 -11.63 24.21
N ASN A 457 7.18 -12.67 23.44
CA ASN A 457 8.16 -12.71 22.37
C ASN A 457 7.58 -12.64 20.95
N VAL A 458 6.27 -12.38 20.79
CA VAL A 458 5.62 -12.19 19.48
C VAL A 458 5.28 -10.71 19.26
N TYR A 459 5.53 -10.23 18.04
CA TYR A 459 5.36 -8.84 17.59
C TYR A 459 4.67 -8.81 16.22
N VAL A 460 3.97 -7.73 15.93
CA VAL A 460 3.22 -7.51 14.68
C VAL A 460 3.94 -6.46 13.85
N GLU A 461 4.24 -6.76 12.60
CA GLU A 461 4.82 -5.83 11.62
C GLU A 461 3.76 -5.48 10.58
N ILE A 462 3.57 -4.19 10.26
CA ILE A 462 2.32 -3.70 9.64
C ILE A 462 2.28 -3.75 8.10
N THR A 463 3.40 -3.90 7.39
CA THR A 463 3.51 -3.56 5.97
C THR A 463 2.52 -4.26 5.05
N TYR A 464 1.83 -3.48 4.20
CA TYR A 464 1.11 -4.01 3.03
C TYR A 464 0.62 -2.92 2.07
N THR A 465 0.41 -3.25 0.77
CA THR A 465 -0.17 -2.33 -0.23
C THR A 465 -1.56 -1.81 0.15
N ALA A 466 -2.29 -2.58 0.96
CA ALA A 466 -3.65 -2.21 1.36
C ALA A 466 -3.68 -0.96 2.23
N LEU A 467 -2.62 -0.65 3.00
CA LEU A 467 -2.61 0.48 3.94
C LEU A 467 -3.93 0.58 4.72
N THR A 468 -4.42 -0.57 5.23
CA THR A 468 -5.76 -0.74 5.80
C THR A 468 -6.11 0.37 6.78
N ASN A 469 -7.17 1.11 6.47
CA ASN A 469 -7.54 2.29 7.25
C ASN A 469 -7.89 1.92 8.70
N GLY A 470 -7.27 2.60 9.67
CA GLY A 470 -7.48 2.40 11.11
C GLY A 470 -6.75 1.22 11.75
N VAL A 471 -6.00 0.42 10.98
CA VAL A 471 -5.42 -0.83 11.52
C VAL A 471 -4.30 -0.58 12.52
N VAL A 472 -3.54 0.51 12.39
CA VAL A 472 -2.44 0.83 13.32
C VAL A 472 -3.01 1.20 14.69
N GLU A 473 -4.05 2.02 14.70
CA GLU A 473 -4.82 2.36 15.90
C GLU A 473 -5.40 1.10 16.55
N TYR A 474 -5.97 0.20 15.75
CA TYR A 474 -6.50 -1.09 16.21
C TYR A 474 -5.42 -1.96 16.87
N LEU A 475 -4.28 -2.16 16.20
CA LEU A 475 -3.18 -2.98 16.72
C LEU A 475 -2.61 -2.42 18.02
N VAL A 476 -2.47 -1.10 18.12
CA VAL A 476 -2.02 -0.42 19.34
C VAL A 476 -3.03 -0.59 20.48
N ALA A 477 -4.33 -0.46 20.19
CA ALA A 477 -5.38 -0.64 21.19
C ALA A 477 -5.44 -2.08 21.72
N GLU A 478 -5.27 -3.07 20.86
CA GLU A 478 -5.48 -4.47 21.21
C GLU A 478 -4.24 -5.17 21.77
N ALA A 479 -3.06 -4.92 21.18
CA ALA A 479 -1.79 -5.55 21.56
C ALA A 479 -0.84 -4.62 22.34
N GLY A 480 -1.04 -3.30 22.26
CA GLY A 480 -0.14 -2.29 22.84
C GLY A 480 0.94 -1.83 21.86
N ALA A 481 1.32 -0.56 21.94
CA ALA A 481 2.32 0.04 21.05
C ALA A 481 3.70 -0.65 21.10
N ASP A 482 4.06 -1.27 22.22
CA ASP A 482 5.31 -2.01 22.38
C ASP A 482 5.37 -3.33 21.57
N LYS A 483 4.24 -3.74 20.99
CA LYS A 483 4.08 -4.96 20.19
C LYS A 483 4.05 -4.75 18.69
N VAL A 484 4.08 -3.50 18.22
CA VAL A 484 3.91 -3.16 16.81
C VAL A 484 5.23 -2.63 16.25
N LEU A 485 5.61 -3.10 15.05
CA LEU A 485 6.84 -2.76 14.35
C LEU A 485 6.52 -2.12 12.99
N TYR A 486 7.33 -1.14 12.61
CA TYR A 486 7.39 -0.63 11.26
C TYR A 486 8.17 -1.58 10.35
N GLY A 487 7.65 -1.79 9.14
CA GLY A 487 8.34 -2.37 8.01
C GLY A 487 7.76 -1.83 6.70
N SER A 488 8.50 -1.92 5.60
CA SER A 488 8.04 -1.36 4.31
C SER A 488 7.83 -2.37 3.20
N ASP A 489 8.47 -3.53 3.27
CA ASP A 489 8.58 -4.47 2.15
C ASP A 489 9.28 -3.85 0.91
N MET A 490 10.09 -2.78 1.09
CA MET A 490 10.92 -2.21 0.03
C MET A 490 11.98 -3.23 -0.44
N PRO A 491 12.43 -3.22 -1.70
CA PRO A 491 12.15 -2.25 -2.76
C PRO A 491 11.03 -2.69 -3.72
N MET A 492 10.24 -3.73 -3.42
CA MET A 492 9.10 -4.04 -4.30
C MET A 492 7.98 -3.00 -4.16
N ARG A 493 7.92 -2.35 -2.99
CA ARG A 493 7.07 -1.20 -2.70
C ARG A 493 7.93 0.01 -2.33
N ASP A 494 7.42 1.20 -2.60
CA ASP A 494 8.01 2.41 -2.05
C ASP A 494 7.78 2.43 -0.52
N PRO A 495 8.80 2.76 0.30
CA PRO A 495 8.66 2.82 1.75
C PRO A 495 7.88 4.03 2.27
N ALA A 496 7.73 5.11 1.50
CA ALA A 496 7.10 6.35 1.97
C ALA A 496 5.64 6.16 2.42
N PRO A 497 4.77 5.41 1.71
CA PRO A 497 3.40 5.16 2.17
C PRO A 497 3.31 4.40 3.50
N GLN A 498 4.21 3.43 3.73
CA GLN A 498 4.23 2.64 4.96
C GLN A 498 4.70 3.48 6.14
N LEU A 499 5.70 4.35 5.92
CA LEU A 499 6.20 5.28 6.94
C LEU A 499 5.13 6.31 7.32
N ALA A 500 4.44 6.84 6.31
CA ALA A 500 3.32 7.74 6.48
C ALA A 500 2.14 7.08 7.20
N TRP A 501 1.90 5.79 7.00
CA TRP A 501 0.86 5.04 7.72
C TRP A 501 1.03 5.14 9.25
N VAL A 502 2.25 4.98 9.75
CA VAL A 502 2.56 5.15 11.18
C VAL A 502 2.49 6.62 11.59
N CYS A 503 3.10 7.52 10.81
CA CYS A 503 3.18 8.94 11.15
C CYS A 503 1.81 9.60 11.20
N TYR A 504 0.87 9.17 10.37
CA TYR A 504 -0.49 9.70 10.34
C TYR A 504 -1.46 9.01 11.30
N ALA A 505 -1.09 7.87 11.89
CA ALA A 505 -1.96 7.14 12.81
C ALA A 505 -2.46 8.06 13.96
N LYS A 506 -3.73 7.94 14.34
CA LYS A 506 -4.37 8.78 15.37
C LYS A 506 -4.08 8.24 16.78
N ILE A 507 -2.79 8.05 17.09
CA ILE A 507 -2.24 7.59 18.37
C ILE A 507 -1.23 8.62 18.92
N PRO A 508 -0.87 8.57 20.22
CA PRO A 508 0.15 9.45 20.78
C PRO A 508 1.48 9.38 20.03
N GLU A 509 2.15 10.52 19.83
CA GLU A 509 3.44 10.57 19.12
C GLU A 509 4.51 9.68 19.77
N ALA A 510 4.48 9.54 21.10
CA ALA A 510 5.38 8.64 21.83
C ALA A 510 5.22 7.17 21.39
N ASP A 511 4.00 6.73 21.08
CA ASP A 511 3.76 5.37 20.59
C ASP A 511 4.20 5.22 19.13
N LYS A 512 4.03 6.25 18.29
CA LYS A 512 4.60 6.26 16.94
C LYS A 512 6.11 6.07 16.97
N ARG A 513 6.82 6.76 17.87
CA ARG A 513 8.29 6.63 18.03
C ARG A 513 8.71 5.22 18.45
N LYS A 514 7.90 4.52 19.25
CA LYS A 514 8.13 3.10 19.55
C LYS A 514 8.03 2.24 18.28
N ILE A 515 6.96 2.43 17.51
CA ILE A 515 6.68 1.64 16.30
C ILE A 515 7.73 1.88 15.22
N LEU A 516 8.10 3.15 14.98
CA LEU A 516 9.04 3.57 13.94
C LEU A 516 10.45 2.97 14.12
N GLY A 517 10.92 2.77 15.34
CA GLY A 517 12.25 2.21 15.56
C GLY A 517 12.60 1.84 16.99
N GLY A 518 11.92 2.42 18.00
CA GLY A 518 12.20 2.12 19.41
C GLY A 518 12.03 0.64 19.78
N ASN A 519 10.99 0.00 19.28
CA ASN A 519 10.73 -1.43 19.48
C ASN A 519 11.78 -2.29 18.78
N ALA A 520 12.04 -2.06 17.49
CA ALA A 520 13.06 -2.80 16.74
C ALA A 520 14.44 -2.68 17.39
N LYS A 521 14.84 -1.48 17.83
CA LYS A 521 16.09 -1.26 18.57
C LYS A 521 16.16 -2.11 19.85
N ARG A 522 15.07 -2.14 20.63
CA ARG A 522 15.00 -2.96 21.86
C ARG A 522 15.20 -4.44 21.56
N LEU A 523 14.64 -4.95 20.46
CA LEU A 523 14.82 -6.35 20.06
C LEU A 523 16.25 -6.62 19.58
N LEU A 524 16.81 -5.74 18.76
CA LEU A 524 18.18 -5.84 18.26
C LEU A 524 19.23 -5.87 19.39
N MET A 525 19.02 -5.07 20.45
CA MET A 525 19.92 -5.07 21.62
C MET A 525 19.94 -6.40 22.39
N ARG A 526 18.96 -7.30 22.19
CA ARG A 526 18.93 -8.63 22.81
C ARG A 526 19.74 -9.65 22.02
N CYS A 527 19.86 -9.49 20.69
CA CYS A 527 20.51 -10.46 19.84
C CYS A 527 21.96 -10.70 20.30
N PHE A 528 22.32 -11.97 20.41
CA PHE A 528 23.64 -12.45 20.84
C PHE A 528 24.09 -11.99 22.24
N THR A 529 23.17 -11.51 23.07
CA THR A 529 23.46 -11.28 24.50
C THR A 529 23.24 -12.56 25.27
N LYS A 530 24.15 -12.93 26.16
CA LYS A 530 23.92 -14.04 27.09
C LYS A 530 22.80 -13.63 28.06
N GLY A 531 21.84 -14.51 28.29
CA GLY A 531 20.83 -14.27 29.33
C GLY A 531 21.47 -14.10 30.69
N GLU A 532 21.14 -13.02 31.38
CA GLU A 532 21.26 -13.00 32.84
C GLU A 532 20.24 -14.03 33.34
N SER A 533 20.76 -15.18 33.77
CA SER A 533 20.01 -16.31 34.35
C SER A 533 19.38 -15.95 35.68
#